data_AF-A0A0G1UDR7-F1
#
_entry.id   AF-A0A0G1UDR7-F1
#
_cell.length_a   1.000
_cell.length_b   1.000
_cell.length_c   1.000
_cell.angle_alpha   90.00
_cell.angle_beta   90.00
_cell.angle_gamma   90.00
#
_symmetry.space_group_name_H-M   'P 1'
#
loop_
_entity.id
_entity.type
_entity.pdbx_description
1 polymer ?
#
loop_
_entity_poly.entity_id
_entity_poly.type
_entity_poly.pdbx_seq_one_letter_code
_entity_poly.pdbx_strand_id
1 'polypeptide(L)'
;MEYFLILALTLLVSPFVLKLASSQSKKAKQKVRYVYLALIVLTLLLGFLNWEKFTTTGRSGFDLALAFPQTFLWVFFLILFLQAVFLTSRHPSLGNLTVVLNFVNTVIFFVSQITLGSVAGKQLVSWGSILAAFLILVANIVGLIYINKDKNMLAKFPYA
;
A
#
# COMPACT_ATOMS: atom_id res chain seq x y z
N MET A 1 -11.56 -14.18 -8.84
CA MET A 1 -11.62 -14.79 -7.47
C MET A 1 -10.34 -14.58 -6.68
N GLU A 2 -9.15 -14.66 -7.29
CA GLU A 2 -7.86 -14.63 -6.59
C GLU A 2 -7.62 -13.37 -5.72
N TYR A 3 -8.09 -12.20 -6.17
CA TYR A 3 -7.95 -10.95 -5.40
C TYR A 3 -8.73 -10.92 -4.07
N PHE A 4 -9.88 -11.62 -3.99
CA PHE A 4 -10.62 -11.75 -2.73
C PHE A 4 -9.90 -12.66 -1.73
N LEU A 5 -9.22 -13.69 -2.22
CA LEU A 5 -8.38 -14.58 -1.42
C LEU A 5 -7.20 -13.83 -0.80
N ILE A 6 -6.56 -12.96 -1.58
CA ILE A 6 -5.47 -12.10 -1.13
C ILE A 6 -5.95 -11.10 -0.06
N LEU A 7 -7.13 -10.49 -0.25
CA LEU A 7 -7.73 -9.58 0.73
C LEU A 7 -8.03 -10.29 2.07
N ALA A 8 -8.63 -11.49 2.02
CA ALA A 8 -8.95 -12.28 3.20
C ALA A 8 -7.70 -12.72 3.99
N LEU A 9 -6.65 -13.16 3.28
CA LEU A 9 -5.34 -13.47 3.88
C LEU A 9 -4.72 -12.26 4.58
N THR A 10 -4.84 -11.08 3.99
CA THR A 10 -4.30 -9.83 4.57
C THR A 10 -5.03 -9.46 5.86
N LEU A 11 -6.37 -9.60 5.89
CA LEU A 11 -7.17 -9.38 7.09
C LEU A 11 -6.84 -10.38 8.20
N LEU A 12 -6.59 -11.66 7.87
CA LEU A 12 -6.24 -12.71 8.82
C LEU A 12 -4.86 -12.53 9.47
N VAL A 13 -3.88 -11.97 8.76
CA VAL A 13 -2.50 -11.76 9.27
C VAL A 13 -2.40 -10.48 10.13
N SER A 14 -3.35 -9.56 9.98
CA SER A 14 -3.39 -8.27 10.69
C SER A 14 -3.25 -8.37 12.23
N PRO A 15 -3.90 -9.31 12.95
CA PRO A 15 -3.79 -9.42 14.41
C PRO A 15 -2.40 -9.87 14.89
N PHE A 16 -1.74 -10.76 14.16
CA PHE A 16 -0.40 -11.27 14.50
C PHE A 16 0.67 -10.19 14.36
N VAL A 17 0.53 -9.33 13.34
CA VAL A 17 1.40 -8.18 13.09
C VAL A 17 1.27 -7.14 14.22
N LEU A 18 0.05 -6.90 14.70
CA LEU A 18 -0.22 -5.98 15.81
C LEU A 18 0.45 -6.43 17.12
N LYS A 19 0.51 -7.74 17.39
CA LYS A 19 1.14 -8.32 18.58
C LYS A 19 2.66 -8.12 18.60
N LEU A 20 3.34 -8.31 17.46
CA LEU A 20 4.80 -8.10 17.27
C LEU A 20 5.24 -6.63 17.43
N ALA A 21 4.34 -5.67 17.20
CA ALA A 21 4.65 -4.24 17.22
C ALA A 21 4.63 -3.59 18.63
N SER A 22 4.23 -4.31 19.68
CA SER A 22 3.89 -3.75 21.01
C SER A 22 5.07 -3.34 21.91
N SER A 23 6.33 -3.47 21.46
CA SER A 23 7.53 -3.23 22.29
C SER A 23 8.63 -2.39 21.63
N GLN A 24 8.34 -1.66 20.55
CA GLN A 24 9.38 -1.01 19.75
C GLN A 24 9.94 0.29 20.38
N SER A 25 11.27 0.40 20.41
CA SER A 25 11.98 1.62 20.81
C SER A 25 11.85 2.73 19.77
N LYS A 26 12.08 4.01 20.16
CA LYS A 26 12.07 5.16 19.22
C LYS A 26 12.97 4.94 17.99
N LYS A 27 14.14 4.31 18.17
CA LYS A 27 15.06 3.94 17.08
C LYS A 27 14.44 2.90 16.12
N ALA A 28 13.72 1.92 16.65
CA ALA A 28 13.01 0.93 15.83
C ALA A 28 11.88 1.58 15.03
N LYS A 29 11.08 2.46 15.64
CA LYS A 29 10.01 3.20 14.95
C LYS A 29 10.53 4.03 13.77
N GLN A 30 11.70 4.64 13.92
CA GLN A 30 12.33 5.39 12.84
C GLN A 30 12.86 4.49 11.72
N LYS A 31 13.42 3.31 12.04
CA LYS A 31 13.76 2.30 11.02
C LYS A 31 12.52 1.82 10.26
N VAL A 32 11.44 1.49 10.96
CA VAL A 32 10.17 1.07 10.35
C VAL A 32 9.62 2.15 9.44
N ARG A 33 9.72 3.44 9.82
CA ARG A 33 9.34 4.55 8.93
C ARG A 33 10.11 4.56 7.61
N TYR A 34 11.44 4.35 7.65
CA TYR A 34 12.25 4.31 6.44
C TYR A 34 11.94 3.08 5.58
N VAL A 35 11.71 1.92 6.20
CA VAL A 35 11.22 0.73 5.48
C VAL A 35 9.88 1.02 4.82
N TYR A 36 8.96 1.66 5.54
CA TYR A 36 7.65 2.02 5.00
C TYR A 36 7.77 2.99 3.82
N LEU A 37 8.58 4.04 3.95
CA LEU A 37 8.86 4.96 2.87
C LEU A 37 9.47 4.25 1.66
N ALA A 38 10.43 3.34 1.87
CA ALA A 38 11.05 2.57 0.80
C ALA A 38 10.03 1.70 0.06
N LEU A 39 9.08 1.07 0.76
CA LEU A 39 7.99 0.30 0.14
C LEU A 39 7.08 1.18 -0.72
N ILE A 40 6.70 2.36 -0.23
CA ILE A 40 5.87 3.32 -0.98
C ILE A 40 6.61 3.81 -2.23
N VAL A 41 7.89 4.18 -2.10
CA VAL A 41 8.73 4.63 -3.23
C VAL A 41 8.92 3.51 -4.24
N LEU A 42 9.20 2.28 -3.79
CA LEU A 42 9.34 1.15 -4.70
C LEU A 42 8.04 0.87 -5.45
N THR A 43 6.89 0.99 -4.79
CA THR A 43 5.58 0.85 -5.43
C THR A 43 5.34 1.94 -6.49
N LEU A 44 5.74 3.19 -6.23
CA LEU A 44 5.72 4.25 -7.25
C LEU A 44 6.63 3.92 -8.44
N LEU A 45 7.83 3.42 -8.18
CA LEU A 45 8.78 3.05 -9.25
C LEU A 45 8.26 1.89 -10.10
N LEU A 46 7.53 0.94 -9.50
CA LEU A 46 6.86 -0.10 -10.28
C LEU A 46 5.85 0.46 -11.28
N GLY A 47 5.31 1.65 -11.06
CA GLY A 47 4.43 2.34 -12.01
C GLY A 47 5.06 2.62 -13.37
N PHE A 48 6.40 2.69 -13.45
CA PHE A 48 7.13 2.83 -14.72
C PHE A 48 7.33 1.50 -15.46
N LEU A 49 7.06 0.36 -14.81
CA LEU A 49 7.17 -0.95 -15.45
C LEU A 49 5.91 -1.30 -16.23
N ASN A 50 6.02 -2.28 -17.13
CA ASN A 50 4.88 -2.78 -17.89
C ASN A 50 3.84 -3.42 -16.97
N TRP A 51 2.61 -2.89 -17.00
CA TRP A 51 1.47 -3.39 -16.22
C TRP A 51 0.46 -4.16 -17.07
N GLU A 52 0.59 -4.10 -18.39
CA GLU A 52 -0.35 -4.66 -19.34
C GLU A 52 -0.07 -6.13 -19.64
N LYS A 53 1.21 -6.53 -19.71
CA LYS A 53 1.63 -7.88 -20.10
C LYS A 53 2.90 -8.34 -19.38
N PHE A 54 3.12 -9.65 -19.38
CA PHE A 54 4.38 -10.26 -18.91
C PHE A 54 5.58 -10.03 -19.86
N THR A 55 5.35 -9.50 -21.06
CA THR A 55 6.38 -9.18 -22.05
C THR A 55 7.00 -7.81 -21.81
N THR A 56 8.12 -7.49 -22.47
CA THR A 56 8.74 -6.15 -22.39
C THR A 56 7.95 -5.06 -23.13
N THR A 57 7.07 -5.45 -24.06
CA THR A 57 6.21 -4.53 -24.81
C THR A 57 4.82 -4.43 -24.17
N GLY A 58 4.38 -3.20 -23.89
CA GLY A 58 3.09 -2.88 -23.27
C GLY A 58 3.13 -1.50 -22.61
N ARG A 59 2.00 -1.06 -22.06
CA ARG A 59 1.88 0.22 -21.36
C ARG A 59 2.36 0.12 -19.91
N SER A 60 3.04 1.17 -19.45
CA SER A 60 3.40 1.27 -18.04
C SER A 60 2.17 1.49 -17.15
N GLY A 61 2.29 1.30 -15.84
CA GLY A 61 1.23 1.65 -14.90
C GLY A 61 0.79 3.11 -15.01
N PHE A 62 1.74 4.04 -15.19
CA PHE A 62 1.43 5.45 -15.41
C PHE A 62 0.73 5.71 -16.75
N ASP A 63 1.17 5.06 -17.83
CA ASP A 63 0.51 5.20 -19.14
C ASP A 63 -0.93 4.68 -19.08
N LEU A 64 -1.17 3.57 -18.37
CA LEU A 64 -2.52 3.03 -18.16
C LEU A 64 -3.38 3.98 -17.32
N ALA A 65 -2.80 4.63 -16.31
CA ALA A 65 -3.49 5.63 -15.50
C ALA A 65 -3.97 6.83 -16.32
N LEU A 66 -3.14 7.28 -17.27
CA LEU A 66 -3.46 8.39 -18.17
C LEU A 66 -4.42 8.00 -19.30
N ALA A 67 -4.23 6.81 -19.86
CA ALA A 67 -5.07 6.31 -20.96
C ALA A 67 -6.49 5.92 -20.50
N PHE A 68 -6.66 5.55 -19.22
CA PHE A 68 -7.94 5.10 -18.66
C PHE A 68 -8.27 5.79 -17.33
N PRO A 69 -8.60 7.09 -17.33
CA PRO A 69 -8.83 7.87 -16.11
C PRO A 69 -9.98 7.34 -15.24
N GLN A 70 -10.97 6.67 -15.84
CA GLN A 70 -12.10 6.04 -15.17
C GLN A 70 -11.72 4.85 -14.27
N THR A 71 -10.48 4.35 -14.39
CA THR A 71 -9.99 3.22 -13.58
C THR A 71 -9.46 3.67 -12.22
N PHE A 72 -9.41 4.97 -11.91
CA PHE A 72 -8.85 5.51 -10.66
C PHE A 72 -7.37 5.19 -10.39
N LEU A 73 -6.65 4.61 -11.36
CA LEU A 73 -5.22 4.29 -11.22
C LEU A 73 -4.37 5.54 -10.96
N TRP A 74 -4.76 6.68 -11.52
CA TRP A 74 -4.11 7.97 -11.26
C TRP A 74 -4.30 8.41 -9.80
N VAL A 75 -5.46 8.12 -9.19
CA VAL A 75 -5.72 8.39 -7.77
C VAL A 75 -4.79 7.53 -6.92
N PHE A 76 -4.61 6.27 -7.31
CA PHE A 76 -3.71 5.36 -6.61
C PHE A 76 -2.27 5.89 -6.54
N PHE A 77 -1.73 6.34 -7.69
CA PHE A 77 -0.40 6.92 -7.75
C PHE A 77 -0.30 8.25 -7.01
N LEU A 78 -1.33 9.09 -7.09
CA LEU A 78 -1.39 10.35 -6.36
C LEU A 78 -1.35 10.13 -4.84
N ILE A 79 -2.10 9.15 -4.32
CA ILE A 79 -2.08 8.81 -2.90
C ILE A 79 -0.70 8.29 -2.49
N LEU A 80 -0.07 7.40 -3.28
CA LEU A 80 1.29 6.93 -3.01
C LEU A 80 2.30 8.09 -2.94
N PHE A 81 2.19 9.05 -3.86
CA PHE A 81 3.03 10.24 -3.87
C PHE A 81 2.83 11.08 -2.60
N LEU A 82 1.58 11.37 -2.23
CA LEU A 82 1.25 12.10 -1.00
C LEU A 82 1.75 11.35 0.25
N GLN A 83 1.62 10.03 0.29
CA GLN A 83 2.12 9.22 1.39
C GLN A 83 3.65 9.31 1.50
N ALA A 84 4.37 9.28 0.38
CA ALA A 84 5.82 9.48 0.38
C ALA A 84 6.20 10.84 0.97
N VAL A 85 5.51 11.92 0.54
CA VAL A 85 5.71 13.28 1.06
C VAL A 85 5.39 13.37 2.56
N PHE A 86 4.28 12.80 3.01
CA PHE A 86 3.91 12.79 4.43
C PHE A 86 4.90 11.99 5.29
N LEU A 87 5.45 10.90 4.75
CA LEU A 87 6.48 10.09 5.40
C LEU A 87 7.86 10.76 5.39
N THR A 88 8.13 11.81 4.62
CA THR A 88 9.35 12.63 4.80
C THR A 88 9.17 13.66 5.92
N SER A 89 7.95 14.10 6.19
CA SER A 89 7.64 14.95 7.34
C SER A 89 7.79 14.22 8.67
N ARG A 90 8.42 14.84 9.68
CA ARG A 90 8.57 14.25 11.02
C ARG A 90 7.32 14.38 11.89
N HIS A 91 6.24 14.92 11.35
CA HIS A 91 5.02 15.17 12.12
C HIS A 91 4.23 13.86 12.38
N PRO A 92 3.92 13.51 13.65
CA PRO A 92 3.26 12.25 13.99
C PRO A 92 1.88 12.05 13.35
N SER A 93 1.07 13.10 13.22
CA SER A 93 -0.27 13.01 12.62
C SER A 93 -0.22 12.63 11.14
N LEU A 94 0.78 13.12 10.40
CA LEU A 94 0.98 12.80 8.99
C LEU A 94 1.43 11.35 8.82
N GLY A 95 2.25 10.85 9.75
CA GLY A 95 2.60 9.44 9.82
C GLY A 95 1.40 8.54 10.12
N ASN A 96 0.45 9.01 10.92
CA ASN A 96 -0.78 8.24 11.16
C ASN A 96 -1.68 8.23 9.91
N LEU A 97 -1.81 9.40 9.27
CA LEU A 97 -2.58 9.57 8.05
C LEU A 97 -2.05 8.70 6.91
N THR A 98 -0.73 8.52 6.78
CA THR A 98 -0.15 7.72 5.70
C THR A 98 -0.57 6.26 5.76
N VAL A 99 -0.77 5.68 6.94
CA VAL A 99 -1.22 4.28 7.06
C VAL A 99 -2.70 4.16 6.74
N VAL A 100 -3.53 5.09 7.24
CA VAL A 100 -4.96 5.13 6.87
C VAL A 100 -5.10 5.24 5.36
N LEU A 101 -4.34 6.15 4.74
CA LEU A 101 -4.28 6.29 3.30
C LEU A 101 -3.81 5.01 2.62
N ASN A 102 -2.92 4.22 3.20
CA ASN A 102 -2.45 2.98 2.57
C ASN A 102 -3.54 1.91 2.49
N PHE A 103 -4.36 1.81 3.53
CA PHE A 103 -5.53 0.93 3.53
C PHE A 103 -6.52 1.33 2.45
N VAL A 104 -6.86 2.63 2.39
CA VAL A 104 -7.74 3.18 1.34
C VAL A 104 -7.14 2.93 -0.05
N ASN A 105 -5.83 3.19 -0.20
CA ASN A 105 -5.13 3.05 -1.46
C ASN A 105 -5.04 1.60 -1.94
N THR A 106 -5.01 0.64 -1.01
CA THR A 106 -5.09 -0.79 -1.32
C THR A 106 -6.42 -1.14 -1.96
N VAL A 107 -7.53 -0.62 -1.41
CA VAL A 107 -8.87 -0.81 -1.99
C VAL A 107 -8.95 -0.17 -3.37
N ILE A 108 -8.48 1.08 -3.50
CA ILE A 108 -8.43 1.79 -4.79
C ILE A 108 -7.64 0.98 -5.81
N PHE A 109 -6.45 0.50 -5.46
CA PHE A 109 -5.62 -0.32 -6.34
C PHE A 109 -6.38 -1.53 -6.91
N PHE A 110 -7.02 -2.34 -6.06
CA PHE A 110 -7.73 -3.52 -6.54
C PHE A 110 -8.96 -3.16 -7.37
N VAL A 111 -9.71 -2.12 -7.00
CA VAL A 111 -10.82 -1.60 -7.82
C VAL A 111 -10.31 -1.11 -9.17
N SER A 112 -9.16 -0.45 -9.21
CA SER A 112 -8.52 -0.01 -10.44
C SER A 112 -8.15 -1.17 -11.34
N GLN A 113 -7.53 -2.21 -10.80
CA GLN A 113 -7.15 -3.40 -11.58
C GLN A 113 -8.37 -4.12 -12.16
N ILE A 114 -9.45 -4.27 -11.37
CA ILE A 114 -10.70 -4.90 -11.83
C ILE A 114 -11.33 -4.08 -12.96
N THR A 115 -11.45 -2.76 -12.76
CA THR A 115 -12.05 -1.84 -13.74
C THR A 115 -11.21 -1.79 -15.02
N LEU A 116 -9.89 -1.74 -14.88
CA LEU A 116 -8.96 -1.75 -16.01
C LEU A 116 -9.09 -3.05 -16.82
N GLY A 117 -9.23 -4.20 -16.16
CA GLY A 117 -9.49 -5.47 -16.84
C GLY A 117 -10.81 -5.47 -17.63
N SER A 118 -11.85 -4.84 -17.10
CA SER A 118 -13.14 -4.68 -17.78
C SER A 118 -13.06 -3.73 -18.97
N VAL A 119 -12.37 -2.60 -18.84
CA VAL A 119 -12.26 -1.57 -19.89
C VAL A 119 -11.34 -2.02 -21.02
N ALA A 120 -10.24 -2.69 -20.69
CA ALA A 120 -9.29 -3.19 -21.69
C ALA A 120 -9.79 -4.46 -22.41
N GLY A 121 -10.93 -5.02 -21.99
CA GLY A 121 -11.50 -6.25 -22.54
C GLY A 121 -10.62 -7.50 -22.33
N LYS A 122 -9.59 -7.41 -21.49
CA LYS A 122 -8.64 -8.46 -21.16
C LYS A 122 -8.18 -8.30 -19.72
N GLN A 123 -7.96 -9.42 -19.04
CA GLN A 123 -7.36 -9.41 -17.71
C GLN A 123 -5.87 -9.03 -17.83
N LEU A 124 -5.54 -7.78 -17.51
CA LEU A 124 -4.18 -7.26 -17.57
C LEU A 124 -3.43 -7.71 -16.32
N VAL A 125 -2.54 -8.69 -16.49
CA VAL A 125 -1.70 -9.21 -15.42
C VAL A 125 -0.26 -9.17 -15.91
N SER A 126 0.63 -8.63 -15.07
CA SER A 126 2.05 -8.54 -15.34
C SER A 126 2.86 -8.68 -14.04
N TRP A 127 4.18 -8.83 -14.17
CA TRP A 127 5.07 -8.78 -13.02
C TRP A 127 4.98 -7.46 -12.24
N GLY A 128 4.83 -6.33 -12.95
CA GLY A 128 4.72 -5.01 -12.32
C GLY A 128 3.46 -4.85 -11.47
N SER A 129 2.30 -5.26 -11.98
CA SER A 129 1.03 -5.19 -11.25
C SER A 129 0.96 -6.19 -10.09
N ILE A 130 1.49 -7.40 -10.26
CA ILE A 130 1.59 -8.39 -9.17
C ILE A 130 2.51 -7.88 -8.06
N LEU A 131 3.71 -7.40 -8.39
CA LEU A 131 4.65 -6.87 -7.40
C LEU A 131 4.08 -5.66 -6.68
N ALA A 132 3.37 -4.76 -7.38
CA ALA A 132 2.69 -3.63 -6.76
C ALA A 132 1.63 -4.08 -5.75
N ALA A 133 0.86 -5.12 -6.09
CA ALA A 133 -0.12 -5.73 -5.18
C ALA A 133 0.55 -6.28 -3.91
N PHE A 134 1.67 -7.01 -4.04
CA PHE A 134 2.39 -7.51 -2.87
C PHE A 134 2.99 -6.38 -2.03
N LEU A 135 3.64 -5.39 -2.66
CA LEU A 135 4.27 -4.30 -1.94
C LEU A 135 3.26 -3.47 -1.15
N ILE A 136 2.07 -3.17 -1.71
CA ILE A 136 1.08 -2.37 -0.99
C ILE A 136 0.50 -3.13 0.22
N LEU A 137 0.36 -4.45 0.13
CA LEU A 137 -0.08 -5.29 1.25
C LEU A 137 0.99 -5.38 2.35
N VAL A 138 2.26 -5.56 1.97
CA VAL A 138 3.38 -5.49 2.92
C VAL A 138 3.46 -4.09 3.54
N ALA A 139 3.20 -3.05 2.76
CA ALA A 139 3.16 -1.67 3.26
C ALA A 139 2.04 -1.45 4.28
N ASN A 140 0.88 -2.13 4.17
CA ASN A 140 -0.15 -2.10 5.22
C ASN A 140 0.35 -2.72 6.53
N ILE A 141 1.00 -3.89 6.44
CA ILE A 141 1.59 -4.59 7.59
C ILE A 141 2.61 -3.68 8.28
N VAL A 142 3.54 -3.12 7.50
CA VAL A 142 4.59 -2.23 8.01
C VAL A 142 4.00 -0.92 8.56
N GLY A 143 2.96 -0.38 7.92
CA GLY A 143 2.23 0.79 8.39
C GLY A 143 1.56 0.57 9.75
N LEU A 144 0.92 -0.58 9.96
CA LEU A 144 0.36 -0.93 11.28
C LEU A 144 1.44 -1.01 12.35
N ILE A 145 2.58 -1.62 12.04
CA ILE A 145 3.74 -1.67 12.95
C ILE A 145 4.22 -0.26 13.28
N TYR A 146 4.26 0.63 12.28
CA TYR A 146 4.71 2.01 12.43
C TYR A 146 3.83 2.86 13.36
N ILE A 147 2.50 2.74 13.23
CA ILE A 147 1.56 3.53 14.05
C ILE A 147 1.44 3.04 15.47
N ASN A 148 1.77 1.77 15.76
CA ASN A 148 1.43 1.17 17.04
C ASN A 148 1.81 2.08 18.22
N LYS A 149 0.78 2.31 19.04
CA LYS A 149 0.73 3.34 20.06
C LYS A 149 1.59 2.92 21.25
N ASP A 150 2.24 3.93 21.80
CA ASP A 150 2.88 3.97 23.10
C ASP A 150 2.20 3.07 24.14
N LYS A 151 3.00 2.38 24.96
CA LYS A 151 2.54 1.55 26.11
C LYS A 151 1.53 2.29 27.01
N ASN A 152 1.55 3.62 27.00
CA ASN A 152 0.68 4.49 27.78
C ASN A 152 -0.77 4.60 27.26
N MET A 153 -1.07 4.21 26.01
CA MET A 153 -2.46 4.19 25.50
C MET A 153 -3.20 2.91 25.91
N LEU A 154 -2.51 1.77 26.01
CA LEU A 154 -3.09 0.52 26.52
C LEU A 154 -3.40 0.61 28.03
N ALA A 155 -2.59 1.36 28.78
CA ALA A 155 -2.87 1.65 30.19
C ALA A 155 -4.15 2.48 30.41
N LYS A 156 -4.64 3.20 29.38
CA LYS A 156 -5.88 3.99 29.47
C LYS A 156 -7.14 3.21 29.07
N PHE A 157 -7.01 2.06 28.42
CA PHE A 157 -8.12 1.20 28.00
C PHE A 157 -7.80 -0.27 28.30
N PRO A 158 -7.82 -0.68 29.59
CA PRO A 158 -7.38 -2.02 30.00
C PRO A 158 -8.30 -3.18 29.57
N TYR A 159 -9.44 -2.90 28.91
CA TYR A 159 -10.46 -3.89 28.57
C TYR A 159 -10.87 -3.91 27.08
N ALA A 160 -9.98 -3.45 26.19
CA ALA A 160 -10.17 -3.60 24.73
C ALA A 160 -9.48 -4.86 24.19
#